data_AF-A0A2A4FU05-F1
#
_entry.id   AF-A0A2A4FU05-F1
#
_cell.length_a   1.000
_cell.length_b   1.000
_cell.length_c   1.000
_cell.angle_alpha   90.00
_cell.angle_beta   90.00
_cell.angle_gamma   90.00
#
_symmetry.space_group_name_H-M   'P 1'
#
loop_
_entity.id
_entity.type
_entity.pdbx_description
1 polymer ?
#
loop_
_entity_poly.entity_id
_entity_poly.type
_entity_poly.pdbx_seq_one_letter_code
_entity_poly.pdbx_strand_id
1 'polypeptide(L)'
;MTGEGGRGMSQPFDDLPDDFGKGFERLRAALASTDQRAGQILALHAAIEREMDIALRDLLPHATRLRGLGYSQKASVLAALTPYPDSMVTTWWLKPIERFNELRNGVAHGDSSDRVDAAIDRLKKSFDSFPPPSDRFDDVTIAAGLIFSGLGTAKLAPHMTKMAEQAARRRIGAATMILADADEN
;
A
#
# COMPACT_ATOMS: atom_id res chain seq x y z
N MET A 1 46.66 37.56 -45.20
CA MET A 1 46.52 36.26 -44.51
C MET A 1 45.29 36.36 -43.62
N THR A 2 44.42 35.38 -43.81
CA THR A 2 43.04 35.20 -43.34
C THR A 2 42.84 35.45 -41.84
N GLY A 3 41.97 36.40 -41.51
CA GLY A 3 41.31 36.47 -40.20
C GLY A 3 40.17 35.47 -40.18
N GLU A 4 40.31 34.42 -39.37
CA GLU A 4 39.23 33.49 -39.09
C GLU A 4 38.25 34.15 -38.12
N GLY A 5 37.14 34.62 -38.67
CA GLY A 5 35.97 35.03 -37.90
C GLY A 5 35.40 33.82 -37.18
N GLY A 6 35.69 33.71 -35.88
CA GLY A 6 34.98 32.82 -34.98
C GLY A 6 33.50 33.16 -35.02
N ARG A 7 32.72 32.42 -35.80
CA ARG A 7 31.27 32.34 -35.63
C ARG A 7 31.03 31.83 -34.22
N GLY A 8 30.75 32.74 -33.31
CA GLY A 8 30.14 32.40 -32.04
C GLY A 8 28.88 31.60 -32.37
N MET A 9 28.90 30.31 -32.03
CA MET A 9 27.65 29.59 -31.86
C MET A 9 26.92 30.33 -30.74
N SER A 10 25.98 31.21 -31.10
CA SER A 10 24.96 31.68 -30.18
C SER A 10 24.38 30.44 -29.52
N GLN A 11 24.46 30.38 -28.18
CA GLN A 11 23.95 29.21 -27.49
C GLN A 11 22.46 29.13 -27.81
N PRO A 12 21.90 27.94 -28.09
CA PRO A 12 20.52 27.77 -28.56
C PRO A 12 19.44 28.16 -27.54
N PHE A 13 19.80 28.95 -26.53
CA PHE A 13 18.98 29.33 -25.38
C PHE A 13 18.92 30.87 -25.19
N ASP A 14 19.63 31.66 -26.01
CA ASP A 14 19.66 33.13 -25.86
C ASP A 14 18.33 33.81 -26.21
N ASP A 15 17.43 33.13 -26.95
CA ASP A 15 16.10 33.63 -27.36
C ASP A 15 14.94 33.10 -26.49
N LEU A 16 15.23 32.42 -25.38
CA LEU A 16 14.17 31.95 -24.49
C LEU A 16 13.62 33.11 -23.64
N PRO A 17 12.29 33.21 -23.45
CA PRO A 17 11.73 34.26 -22.62
C PRO A 17 12.23 34.14 -21.17
N ASP A 18 12.43 35.29 -20.51
CA ASP A 18 13.00 35.42 -19.16
C ASP A 18 12.31 34.56 -18.08
N ASP A 19 11.08 34.10 -18.35
CA ASP A 19 10.29 33.24 -17.48
C ASP A 19 10.67 31.75 -17.58
N PHE A 20 11.29 31.31 -18.68
CA PHE A 20 11.76 29.95 -18.90
C PHE A 20 12.88 29.58 -17.91
N GLY A 21 13.90 30.44 -17.79
CA GLY A 21 14.99 30.24 -16.82
C GLY A 21 14.48 30.20 -15.38
N LYS A 22 13.51 31.06 -15.03
CA LYS A 22 12.85 31.05 -13.71
C LYS A 22 12.07 29.76 -13.46
N GLY A 23 11.48 29.17 -14.51
CA GLY A 23 10.81 27.87 -14.44
C GLY A 23 11.79 26.74 -14.10
N PHE A 24 12.94 26.71 -14.76
CA PHE A 24 13.98 25.72 -14.51
C PHE A 24 14.59 25.84 -13.10
N GLU A 25 14.80 27.06 -12.61
CA GLU A 25 15.25 27.28 -11.22
C GLU A 25 14.23 26.82 -10.18
N ARG A 26 12.93 27.05 -10.40
CA ARG A 26 11.88 26.51 -9.52
C ARG A 26 11.87 24.98 -9.52
N LEU A 27 12.05 24.36 -10.68
CA LEU A 27 12.13 22.90 -10.79
C LEU A 27 13.37 22.35 -10.06
N ARG A 28 14.53 22.98 -10.25
CA ARG A 28 15.78 22.62 -9.59
C ARG A 28 15.67 22.77 -8.07
N ALA A 29 15.07 23.86 -7.59
CA ALA A 29 14.82 24.08 -6.17
C ALA A 29 13.88 23.01 -5.59
N ALA A 30 12.80 22.66 -6.30
CA ALA A 30 11.88 21.60 -5.90
C ALA A 30 12.55 20.21 -5.85
N LEU A 31 13.41 19.89 -6.82
CA LEU A 31 14.19 18.65 -6.81
C LEU A 31 15.18 18.62 -5.65
N ALA A 32 15.86 19.74 -5.37
CA ALA A 32 16.80 19.84 -4.26
C ALA A 32 16.13 19.74 -2.88
N SER A 33 14.85 20.11 -2.76
CA SER A 33 14.07 20.02 -1.53
C SER A 33 13.36 18.67 -1.35
N THR A 34 13.42 17.78 -2.34
CA THR A 34 12.73 16.47 -2.28
C THR A 34 13.50 15.50 -1.38
N ASP A 35 12.78 14.78 -0.52
CA ASP A 35 13.35 13.75 0.33
C ASP A 35 13.98 12.61 -0.49
N GLN A 36 15.20 12.20 -0.14
CA GLN A 36 15.93 11.14 -0.86
C GLN A 36 15.22 9.78 -0.82
N ARG A 37 14.35 9.55 0.16
CA ARG A 37 13.55 8.33 0.33
C ARG A 37 12.31 8.30 -0.55
N ALA A 38 11.95 9.40 -1.22
CA ALA A 38 10.74 9.50 -2.03
C ALA A 38 10.63 8.36 -3.06
N GLY A 39 11.73 8.03 -3.74
CA GLY A 39 11.76 6.93 -4.72
C GLY A 39 11.43 5.57 -4.10
N GLN A 40 11.98 5.26 -2.93
CA GLN A 40 11.71 4.01 -2.21
C GLN A 40 10.25 3.95 -1.74
N ILE A 41 9.74 5.04 -1.18
CA ILE A 41 8.36 5.12 -0.67
C ILE A 41 7.34 4.93 -1.81
N LEU A 42 7.57 5.57 -2.96
CA LEU A 42 6.71 5.42 -4.15
C LEU A 42 6.76 3.99 -4.70
N ALA A 43 7.94 3.37 -4.74
CA ALA A 43 8.09 1.99 -5.18
C ALA A 43 7.35 1.00 -4.26
N LEU A 44 7.47 1.20 -2.94
CA LEU A 44 6.76 0.38 -1.95
C LEU A 44 5.23 0.57 -2.03
N HIS A 45 4.75 1.81 -2.23
CA HIS A 45 3.32 2.06 -2.46
C HIS A 45 2.80 1.27 -3.66
N ALA A 46 3.49 1.35 -4.79
CA ALA A 46 3.12 0.62 -6.00
C ALA A 46 3.14 -0.91 -5.79
N ALA A 47 4.11 -1.42 -5.01
CA ALA A 47 4.19 -2.83 -4.67
C ALA A 47 3.02 -3.30 -3.79
N ILE A 48 2.67 -2.52 -2.75
CA ILE A 48 1.50 -2.81 -1.90
C ILE A 48 0.22 -2.80 -2.74
N GLU A 49 0.04 -1.79 -3.59
CA GLU A 49 -1.14 -1.66 -4.44
C GLU A 49 -1.29 -2.86 -5.38
N ARG A 50 -0.18 -3.33 -5.95
CA ARG A 50 -0.17 -4.53 -6.80
C ARG A 50 -0.58 -5.79 -6.04
N GLU A 51 -0.14 -5.96 -4.79
CA GLU A 51 -0.60 -7.09 -3.99
C GLU A 51 -2.07 -6.99 -3.60
N MET A 52 -2.59 -5.78 -3.37
CA MET A 52 -4.03 -5.59 -3.21
C MET A 52 -4.80 -6.04 -4.45
N ASP A 53 -4.31 -5.72 -5.65
CA ASP A 53 -4.91 -6.19 -6.90
C ASP A 53 -4.88 -7.71 -7.04
N ILE A 54 -3.79 -8.36 -6.61
CA ILE A 54 -3.68 -9.82 -6.59
C ILE A 54 -4.68 -10.40 -5.58
N ALA A 55 -4.72 -9.88 -4.34
CA ALA A 55 -5.65 -10.34 -3.32
C ALA A 55 -7.11 -10.18 -3.76
N LEU A 56 -7.49 -9.05 -4.36
CA LEU A 56 -8.84 -8.85 -4.91
C LEU A 56 -9.16 -9.87 -6.02
N ARG A 57 -8.19 -10.20 -6.87
CA ARG A 57 -8.35 -11.21 -7.92
C ARG A 57 -8.59 -12.62 -7.36
N ASP A 58 -7.90 -12.95 -6.29
CA ASP A 58 -8.02 -14.26 -5.64
C ASP A 58 -9.33 -14.39 -4.85
N LEU A 59 -9.78 -13.29 -4.22
CA LEU A 59 -10.95 -13.29 -3.33
C LEU A 59 -12.29 -13.12 -4.08
N LEU A 60 -12.30 -12.48 -5.25
CA LEU A 60 -13.54 -12.12 -5.94
C LEU A 60 -13.71 -12.89 -7.26
N PRO A 61 -14.87 -13.56 -7.48
CA PRO A 61 -15.09 -14.37 -8.68
C PRO A 61 -15.05 -13.58 -9.99
N HIS A 62 -15.30 -12.27 -9.93
CA HIS A 62 -15.32 -11.37 -11.09
C HIS A 62 -14.51 -10.09 -10.84
N ALA A 63 -13.33 -10.21 -10.23
CA ALA A 63 -12.48 -9.07 -9.88
C ALA A 63 -12.18 -8.11 -11.05
N THR A 64 -12.12 -8.60 -12.28
CA THR A 64 -11.89 -7.79 -13.50
C THR A 64 -13.01 -6.79 -13.82
N ARG A 65 -14.19 -6.94 -13.19
CA ARG A 65 -15.29 -5.97 -13.27
C ARG A 65 -15.08 -4.76 -12.37
N LEU A 66 -14.22 -4.87 -11.35
CA LEU A 66 -13.82 -3.74 -10.52
C LEU A 66 -12.82 -2.88 -11.30
N ARG A 67 -13.32 -1.83 -11.95
CA ARG A 67 -12.50 -0.88 -12.72
C ARG A 67 -12.38 0.44 -11.97
N GLY A 68 -11.20 1.06 -12.06
CA GLY A 68 -10.97 2.40 -11.53
C GLY A 68 -10.90 2.47 -10.00
N LEU A 69 -10.69 1.35 -9.31
CA LEU A 69 -10.44 1.39 -7.87
C LEU A 69 -9.05 1.99 -7.61
N GLY A 70 -8.99 3.04 -6.80
CA GLY A 70 -7.75 3.57 -6.24
C GLY A 70 -7.33 2.84 -4.98
N TYR A 71 -6.11 3.11 -4.51
CA TYR A 71 -5.47 2.49 -3.34
C TYR A 71 -6.40 2.33 -2.11
N SER A 72 -6.99 3.42 -1.62
CA SER A 72 -7.87 3.37 -0.44
C SER A 72 -9.15 2.58 -0.69
N GLN A 73 -9.71 2.63 -1.91
CA GLN A 73 -10.91 1.87 -2.25
C GLN A 73 -10.62 0.37 -2.30
N LYS A 74 -9.46 -0.04 -2.84
CA LYS A 74 -9.00 -1.43 -2.81
C LYS A 74 -8.88 -1.94 -1.37
N ALA A 75 -8.28 -1.14 -0.49
CA ALA A 75 -8.16 -1.46 0.93
C ALA A 75 -9.52 -1.65 1.62
N SER A 76 -10.49 -0.77 1.35
CA SER A 76 -11.86 -0.89 1.88
C SER A 76 -12.57 -2.15 1.39
N VAL A 77 -12.40 -2.52 0.12
CA VAL A 77 -12.98 -3.76 -0.40
C VAL A 77 -12.37 -4.98 0.29
N LEU A 78 -11.04 -5.01 0.44
CA LEU A 78 -10.35 -6.10 1.14
C LEU A 78 -10.76 -6.17 2.63
N ALA A 79 -10.95 -5.02 3.27
CA ALA A 79 -11.46 -4.92 4.64
C ALA A 79 -12.90 -5.45 4.79
N ALA A 80 -13.74 -5.30 3.78
CA ALA A 80 -15.09 -5.85 3.79
C ALA A 80 -15.14 -7.37 3.55
N LEU A 81 -14.06 -7.96 3.01
CA LEU A 81 -13.99 -9.40 2.69
C LEU A 81 -13.31 -10.23 3.79
N THR A 82 -12.67 -9.58 4.76
CA THR A 82 -11.94 -10.28 5.82
C THR A 82 -12.89 -10.72 6.95
N PRO A 83 -12.65 -11.90 7.56
CA PRO A 83 -13.50 -12.46 8.62
C PRO A 83 -13.13 -11.93 10.00
N TYR A 84 -12.12 -11.04 10.10
CA TYR A 84 -11.71 -10.46 11.38
C TYR A 84 -12.71 -9.42 11.88
N PRO A 85 -12.81 -9.21 13.20
CA PRO A 85 -13.63 -8.14 13.78
C PRO A 85 -13.27 -6.77 13.22
N ASP A 86 -14.25 -5.90 13.00
CA ASP A 86 -14.07 -4.53 12.47
C ASP A 86 -13.01 -3.72 13.23
N SER A 87 -12.89 -3.90 14.54
CA SER A 87 -11.89 -3.24 15.37
C SER A 87 -10.46 -3.67 15.03
N MET A 88 -10.26 -4.97 14.75
CA MET A 88 -8.97 -5.51 14.29
C MET A 88 -8.68 -5.03 12.88
N VAL A 89 -9.65 -5.11 11.96
CA VAL A 89 -9.49 -4.61 10.58
C VAL A 89 -9.14 -3.13 10.57
N THR A 90 -9.82 -2.32 11.37
CA THR A 90 -9.52 -0.88 11.43
C THR A 90 -8.10 -0.63 11.95
N THR A 91 -7.74 -1.26 13.06
CA THR A 91 -6.49 -0.98 13.78
C THR A 91 -5.26 -1.56 13.08
N TRP A 92 -5.37 -2.81 12.62
CA TRP A 92 -4.25 -3.59 12.10
C TRP A 92 -4.08 -3.45 10.59
N TRP A 93 -5.10 -2.94 9.90
CA TRP A 93 -5.12 -2.92 8.45
C TRP A 93 -5.35 -1.54 7.87
N LEU A 94 -6.55 -0.99 8.07
CA LEU A 94 -6.95 0.25 7.40
C LEU A 94 -6.09 1.43 7.86
N LYS A 95 -5.83 1.55 9.17
CA LYS A 95 -5.04 2.65 9.72
C LYS A 95 -3.59 2.65 9.21
N PRO A 96 -2.83 1.53 9.21
CA PRO A 96 -1.51 1.49 8.59
C PRO A 96 -1.51 1.83 7.09
N ILE A 97 -2.49 1.32 6.34
CA ILE A 97 -2.62 1.60 4.90
C ILE A 97 -2.87 3.09 4.65
N GLU A 98 -3.76 3.71 5.43
CA GLU A 98 -4.04 5.13 5.37
C GLU A 98 -2.79 5.96 5.66
N ARG A 99 -2.06 5.64 6.73
CA ARG A 99 -0.79 6.32 7.07
C ARG A 99 0.27 6.15 6.00
N PHE A 100 0.32 5.00 5.33
CA PHE A 100 1.23 4.79 4.21
C PHE A 100 0.85 5.66 3.00
N ASN A 101 -0.44 5.81 2.71
CA ASN A 101 -0.93 6.69 1.65
C ASN A 101 -0.65 8.17 1.96
N GLU A 102 -0.81 8.59 3.22
CA GLU A 102 -0.40 9.93 3.68
C GLU A 102 1.10 10.17 3.47
N LEU A 103 1.95 9.21 3.88
CA LEU A 103 3.39 9.27 3.67
C LEU A 103 3.73 9.40 2.17
N ARG A 104 3.11 8.57 1.32
CA ARG A 104 3.28 8.65 -0.14
C ARG A 104 2.87 10.01 -0.69
N ASN A 105 1.74 10.56 -0.24
CA ASN A 105 1.28 11.87 -0.71
C ASN A 105 2.24 12.98 -0.30
N GLY A 106 2.76 12.94 0.94
CA GLY A 106 3.75 13.91 1.40
C GLY A 106 5.00 13.93 0.51
N VAL A 107 5.58 12.76 0.25
CA VAL A 107 6.78 12.68 -0.62
C VAL A 107 6.47 13.03 -2.08
N ALA A 108 5.30 12.68 -2.59
CA ALA A 108 4.89 13.01 -3.96
C ALA A 108 4.68 14.52 -4.16
N HIS A 109 4.34 15.25 -3.11
CA HIS A 109 4.18 16.71 -3.12
C HIS A 109 5.44 17.47 -2.69
N GLY A 110 6.56 16.77 -2.47
CA GLY A 110 7.83 17.39 -2.10
C GLY A 110 7.84 17.96 -0.68
N ASP A 111 7.16 17.31 0.26
CA ASP A 111 7.27 17.67 1.68
C ASP A 111 8.73 17.63 2.16
N SER A 112 9.04 18.50 3.14
CA SER A 112 10.36 18.54 3.76
C SER A 112 10.67 17.24 4.53
N SER A 113 11.97 16.94 4.71
CA SER A 113 12.44 15.77 5.46
C SER A 113 11.75 15.64 6.83
N ASP A 114 11.64 16.73 7.60
CA ASP A 114 10.99 16.72 8.92
C ASP A 114 9.53 16.25 8.87
N ARG A 115 8.80 16.59 7.80
CA ARG A 115 7.41 16.15 7.60
C ARG A 115 7.34 14.69 7.21
N VAL A 116 8.28 14.23 6.38
CA VAL A 116 8.43 12.82 6.02
C VAL A 116 8.77 11.98 7.24
N ASP A 117 9.70 12.44 8.09
CA ASP A 117 10.05 11.79 9.36
C ASP A 117 8.84 11.70 10.29
N ALA A 118 8.11 12.81 10.47
CA ALA A 118 6.88 12.80 11.27
C ALA A 118 5.80 11.85 10.70
N ALA A 119 5.72 11.70 9.37
CA ALA A 119 4.80 10.75 8.73
C ALA A 119 5.25 9.30 8.93
N ILE A 120 6.55 9.01 8.83
CA ILE A 120 7.12 7.70 9.15
C ILE A 120 6.84 7.34 10.61
N ASP A 121 7.00 8.27 11.55
CA ASP A 121 6.70 8.04 12.96
C ASP A 121 5.22 7.74 13.20
N ARG A 122 4.31 8.46 12.52
CA ARG A 122 2.87 8.16 12.58
C ARG A 122 2.55 6.77 12.01
N LEU A 123 3.21 6.40 10.91
CA LEU A 123 3.09 5.07 10.33
C LEU A 123 3.59 4.00 11.30
N LYS A 124 4.79 4.16 11.89
CA LYS A 124 5.34 3.23 12.90
C LYS A 124 4.38 3.04 14.08
N LYS A 125 3.88 4.14 14.65
CA LYS A 125 2.90 4.11 15.76
C LYS A 125 1.58 3.43 15.41
N SER A 126 1.21 3.37 14.14
CA SER A 126 0.00 2.63 13.72
C SER A 126 0.16 1.12 13.89
N PHE A 127 1.39 0.61 13.94
CA PHE A 127 1.71 -0.80 14.17
C PHE A 127 1.96 -1.14 15.66
N ASP A 128 1.98 -0.18 16.59
CA ASP A 128 2.16 -0.47 18.03
C ASP A 128 1.08 -1.44 18.57
N SER A 129 -0.09 -1.45 17.93
CA SER A 129 -1.20 -2.34 18.26
C SER A 129 -1.17 -3.67 17.49
N PHE A 130 -0.24 -3.83 16.54
CA PHE A 130 -0.08 -5.03 15.71
C PHE A 130 0.95 -5.97 16.37
N PRO A 131 0.66 -7.26 16.55
CA PRO A 131 1.67 -8.23 16.98
C PRO A 131 2.51 -8.71 15.79
N PRO A 132 3.86 -8.66 15.84
CA PRO A 132 4.71 -8.27 16.97
C PRO A 132 4.94 -6.74 17.09
N PRO A 133 5.37 -6.24 18.28
CA PRO A 133 5.47 -4.80 18.59
C PRO A 133 6.47 -4.02 17.73
N SER A 134 6.31 -2.70 17.74
CA SER A 134 6.97 -1.74 16.84
C SER A 134 8.45 -1.46 17.06
N ASP A 135 8.99 -1.91 18.19
CA ASP A 135 10.37 -1.71 18.63
C ASP A 135 11.41 -2.49 17.79
N ARG A 136 10.95 -3.27 16.81
CA ARG A 136 11.79 -3.98 15.84
C ARG A 136 11.81 -3.35 14.44
N PHE A 137 11.16 -2.18 14.26
CA PHE A 137 10.83 -1.66 12.92
C PHE A 137 11.53 -0.33 12.61
N ASP A 138 12.76 -0.43 12.09
CA ASP A 138 13.59 0.76 11.87
C ASP A 138 13.28 1.47 10.53
N ASP A 139 12.67 0.78 9.57
CA ASP A 139 12.54 1.26 8.19
C ASP A 139 11.13 1.08 7.57
N VAL A 140 10.81 1.95 6.61
CA VAL A 140 9.56 1.96 5.82
C VAL A 140 9.32 0.64 5.07
N THR A 141 10.40 -0.08 4.75
CA THR A 141 10.36 -1.42 4.15
C THR A 141 9.67 -2.44 5.06
N ILE A 142 9.85 -2.34 6.37
CA ILE A 142 9.25 -3.28 7.33
C ILE A 142 7.77 -2.96 7.54
N ALA A 143 7.42 -1.67 7.60
CA ALA A 143 6.03 -1.23 7.60
C ALA A 143 5.27 -1.73 6.36
N ALA A 144 5.89 -1.67 5.18
CA ALA A 144 5.34 -2.28 3.97
C ALA A 144 5.20 -3.80 4.13
N GLY A 145 6.22 -4.51 4.63
CA GLY A 145 6.17 -5.96 4.87
C GLY A 145 5.03 -6.41 5.81
N LEU A 146 4.66 -5.61 6.80
CA LEU A 146 3.52 -5.89 7.68
C LEU A 146 2.18 -5.73 6.97
N ILE A 147 2.04 -4.71 6.13
CA ILE A 147 0.86 -4.56 5.26
C ILE A 147 0.76 -5.77 4.30
N PHE A 148 1.88 -6.21 3.74
CA PHE A 148 1.93 -7.43 2.93
C PHE A 148 1.51 -8.69 3.72
N SER A 149 1.97 -8.81 4.97
CA SER A 149 1.65 -9.96 5.83
C SER A 149 0.15 -10.04 6.14
N GLY A 150 -0.50 -8.90 6.39
CA GLY A 150 -1.96 -8.86 6.53
C GLY A 150 -2.70 -9.11 5.19
N LEU A 151 -2.10 -8.83 4.03
CA LEU A 151 -2.68 -9.18 2.71
C LEU A 151 -2.69 -10.70 2.56
N GLY A 152 -1.62 -11.35 3.02
CA GLY A 152 -1.51 -12.80 3.09
C GLY A 152 -2.55 -13.45 4.00
N THR A 153 -2.86 -12.88 5.16
CA THR A 153 -3.92 -13.41 6.05
C THR A 153 -5.32 -13.23 5.45
N ALA A 154 -5.56 -12.12 4.74
CA ALA A 154 -6.80 -11.93 3.99
C ALA A 154 -6.99 -12.99 2.87
N LYS A 155 -5.91 -13.41 2.20
CA LYS A 155 -5.94 -14.52 1.22
C LYS A 155 -6.31 -15.87 1.83
N LEU A 156 -5.98 -16.11 3.11
CA LEU A 156 -6.29 -17.37 3.80
C LEU A 156 -7.74 -17.45 4.28
N ALA A 157 -8.43 -16.32 4.43
CA ALA A 157 -9.77 -16.25 4.99
C ALA A 157 -10.81 -17.13 4.27
N PRO A 158 -10.95 -17.12 2.92
CA PRO A 158 -11.94 -17.96 2.25
C PRO A 158 -11.65 -19.46 2.40
N HIS A 159 -10.37 -19.82 2.50
CA HIS A 159 -9.95 -21.20 2.73
C HIS A 159 -10.30 -21.64 4.16
N MET A 160 -10.05 -20.78 5.15
CA MET A 160 -10.43 -21.06 6.54
C MET A 160 -11.94 -21.13 6.74
N THR A 161 -12.72 -20.25 6.11
CA THR A 161 -14.19 -20.30 6.15
C THR A 161 -14.73 -21.57 5.50
N LYS A 162 -14.20 -21.98 4.33
CA LYS A 162 -14.56 -23.26 3.70
C LYS A 162 -14.20 -24.46 4.56
N MET A 163 -13.03 -24.44 5.21
CA MET A 163 -12.60 -25.51 6.12
C MET A 163 -13.49 -25.58 7.37
N ALA A 164 -13.88 -24.43 7.93
CA ALA A 164 -14.78 -24.34 9.06
C ALA A 164 -16.20 -24.83 8.72
N GLU A 165 -16.75 -24.45 7.55
CA GLU A 165 -18.02 -24.98 7.05
C GLU A 165 -17.97 -26.49 6.82
N GLN A 166 -16.88 -27.00 6.25
CA GLN A 166 -16.70 -28.45 6.05
C GLN A 166 -16.60 -29.19 7.38
N ALA A 167 -15.90 -28.63 8.38
CA ALA A 167 -15.81 -29.21 9.71
C ALA A 167 -17.17 -29.20 10.45
N ALA A 168 -17.95 -28.12 10.31
CA ALA A 168 -19.29 -28.03 10.87
C ALA A 168 -20.26 -29.05 10.24
N ARG A 169 -20.22 -29.22 8.91
CA ARG A 169 -21.04 -30.23 8.20
C ARG A 169 -20.71 -31.66 8.62
N ARG A 170 -19.43 -31.97 8.85
CA ARG A 170 -19.00 -33.29 9.35
C ARG A 170 -19.51 -33.57 10.76
N ARG A 171 -19.52 -32.57 11.65
CA ARG A 171 -20.07 -32.72 13.01
C ARG A 171 -21.57 -32.93 13.01
N ILE A 172 -22.31 -32.19 12.18
CA ILE A 172 -23.76 -32.36 12.04
C ILE A 172 -24.06 -33.75 11.46
N GLY A 173 -23.39 -34.16 10.38
CA GLY A 173 -23.58 -35.49 9.81
C GLY A 173 -23.25 -36.64 10.76
N ALA A 174 -22.22 -36.49 11.60
CA ALA A 174 -21.91 -37.47 12.63
C ALA A 174 -22.99 -37.54 13.74
N ALA A 175 -23.53 -36.40 14.16
CA ALA A 175 -24.61 -36.34 15.13
C ALA A 175 -25.93 -36.92 14.59
N THR A 176 -26.22 -36.75 13.30
CA THR A 176 -27.43 -37.34 12.67
C THR A 176 -27.33 -38.86 12.55
N MET A 177 -26.12 -39.40 12.33
CA MET A 177 -25.87 -40.84 12.25
C MET A 177 -26.04 -41.53 13.63
N ILE A 178 -25.56 -40.88 14.70
CA ILE A 178 -25.71 -41.40 16.08
C ILE A 178 -27.17 -41.41 16.53
N LEU A 179 -27.99 -40.45 16.07
CA LEU A 179 -29.41 -40.41 16.38
C LEU A 179 -30.22 -41.44 15.57
N ALA A 180 -29.80 -41.76 14.33
CA ALA A 180 -30.43 -42.81 13.53
C ALA A 180 -30.19 -44.22 14.12
N ASP A 181 -29.00 -44.50 14.64
CA ASP A 181 -28.68 -45.77 15.30
C ASP A 181 -29.36 -45.94 16.68
N ALA A 182 -29.85 -44.85 17.27
CA ALA A 182 -30.55 -44.87 18.56
C ALA A 182 -32.06 -45.14 18.45
N ASP A 183 -32.66 -44.93 17.27
CA ASP A 183 -34.08 -45.21 16.99
C ASP A 183 -34.32 -46.65 16.47
N GLU A 184 -33.26 -47.41 16.16
CA GLU A 184 -33.34 -48.81 15.69
C GLU A 184 -33.12 -49.87 16.79
N ASN A 185 -32.98 -49.47 18.07
CA ASN A 185 -32.93 -50.37 19.24
C ASN A 185 -34.08 -50.10 20.22
#